data_AF-A0A0M3KIP4-F1
#
_entry.id   AF-A0A0M3KIP4-F1
#
_cell.length_a   1.000
_cell.length_b   1.000
_cell.length_c   1.000
_cell.angle_alpha   90.00
_cell.angle_beta   90.00
_cell.angle_gamma   90.00
#
_symmetry.space_group_name_H-M   'P 1'
#
loop_
_entity.id
_entity.type
_entity.pdbx_description
1 polymer ?
#
loop_
_entity_poly.entity_id
_entity_poly.type
_entity_poly.pdbx_seq_one_letter_code
_entity_poly.pdbx_strand_id
1 'polypeptide(L)'
;MAQQQLRGVWMAYRDGENCGLQQAKTFEIIRGLTETERSSIFGQQQSIAQRAPSDQTAATPELIPMFIRTSSPELTDFKKWIATIRAQKSQLDARINALPPEARNALQQIESLRAKERQIIQSLNPLVANQLIGIL
;
A
#
# COMPACT_ATOMS: atom_id res chain seq x y z
N MET A 1 -26.78 6.01 -5.42
CA MET A 1 -26.45 6.62 -6.73
C MET A 1 -25.10 7.32 -6.69
N ALA A 2 -24.91 8.33 -5.82
CA ALA A 2 -23.65 9.08 -5.71
C ALA A 2 -22.37 8.27 -5.44
N GLN A 3 -22.44 7.20 -4.62
CA GLN A 3 -21.28 6.33 -4.37
C GLN A 3 -20.80 5.60 -5.65
N GLN A 4 -21.73 5.22 -6.54
CA GLN A 4 -21.39 4.60 -7.83
C GLN A 4 -20.79 5.64 -8.79
N GLN A 5 -21.29 6.88 -8.77
CA GLN A 5 -20.73 7.98 -9.56
C GLN A 5 -19.29 8.30 -9.12
N LEU A 6 -19.04 8.39 -7.81
CA LEU A 6 -17.70 8.59 -7.27
C LEU A 6 -16.75 7.46 -7.70
N ARG A 7 -17.18 6.19 -7.62
CA ARG A 7 -16.39 5.07 -8.14
C ARG A 7 -16.10 5.21 -9.64
N GLY A 8 -17.07 5.64 -10.43
CA GLY A 8 -16.90 5.86 -11.87
C GLY A 8 -15.89 6.96 -12.22
N VAL A 9 -15.83 8.03 -11.43
CA VAL A 9 -14.88 9.13 -11.63
C VAL A 9 -13.42 8.66 -11.49
N TRP A 10 -13.16 7.75 -10.56
CA TRP A 10 -11.80 7.29 -10.25
C TRP A 10 -11.44 5.95 -10.91
N MET A 11 -12.38 5.28 -11.57
CA MET A 11 -12.18 3.93 -12.15
C MET A 11 -11.06 3.88 -13.20
N ALA A 12 -10.83 4.97 -13.94
CA ALA A 12 -9.82 5.04 -14.99
C ALA A 12 -8.54 5.77 -14.57
N TYR A 13 -8.45 6.25 -13.33
CA TYR A 13 -7.28 6.99 -12.85
C TYR A 13 -6.10 6.04 -12.62
N ARG A 14 -4.89 6.48 -13.01
CA ARG A 14 -3.63 5.75 -12.79
C ARG A 14 -2.67 6.56 -11.94
N ASP A 15 -1.85 5.86 -11.16
CA ASP A 15 -0.86 6.50 -10.31
C ASP A 15 0.16 7.30 -11.14
N GLY A 16 0.33 8.58 -10.78
CA GLY A 16 1.22 9.52 -11.46
C GLY A 16 0.55 10.34 -12.58
N GLU A 17 -0.71 10.06 -12.93
CA GLU A 17 -1.46 10.89 -13.87
C GLU A 17 -2.04 12.15 -13.19
N ASN A 18 -2.32 13.19 -13.98
CA ASN A 18 -2.97 14.40 -13.46
C ASN A 18 -4.42 14.09 -13.07
N CYS A 19 -4.76 14.30 -11.79
CA CYS A 19 -6.07 14.00 -11.23
C CYS A 19 -7.06 15.17 -11.23
N GLY A 20 -6.72 16.31 -11.86
CA GLY A 20 -7.51 17.54 -11.74
C GLY A 20 -8.95 17.41 -12.26
N LEU A 21 -9.17 16.63 -13.32
CA LEU A 21 -10.51 16.37 -13.86
C LEU A 21 -11.35 15.48 -12.94
N GLN A 22 -10.73 14.45 -12.38
CA GLN A 22 -11.36 13.53 -11.43
C GLN A 22 -11.69 14.27 -10.13
N GLN A 23 -10.80 15.14 -9.69
CA GLN A 23 -10.99 16.00 -8.53
C GLN A 23 -12.15 16.99 -8.76
N ALA A 24 -12.19 17.68 -9.89
CA ALA A 24 -13.26 18.62 -10.23
C ALA A 24 -14.63 17.93 -10.27
N LYS A 25 -14.74 16.77 -10.95
CA LYS A 25 -15.98 15.98 -11.01
C LYS A 25 -16.39 15.45 -9.63
N THR A 26 -15.42 15.06 -8.80
CA THR A 26 -15.69 14.65 -7.42
C THR A 26 -16.29 15.79 -6.61
N PHE A 27 -15.77 17.02 -6.75
CA PHE A 27 -16.32 18.19 -6.07
C PHE A 27 -17.73 18.56 -6.55
N GLU A 28 -18.02 18.42 -7.85
CA GLU A 28 -19.39 18.62 -8.37
C GLU A 28 -20.37 17.63 -7.75
N ILE A 29 -20.01 16.34 -7.69
CA ILE A 29 -20.84 15.31 -7.06
C ILE A 29 -21.06 15.65 -5.59
N ILE A 30 -20.01 15.96 -4.84
CA ILE A 30 -20.09 16.26 -3.39
C ILE A 30 -20.95 17.49 -3.10
N ARG A 31 -20.88 18.52 -3.95
CA ARG A 31 -21.71 19.74 -3.83
C ARG A 31 -23.19 19.45 -4.06
N GLY A 32 -23.53 18.46 -4.88
CA GLY A 32 -24.91 18.05 -5.15
C GLY A 32 -25.53 17.15 -4.09
N LEU A 33 -24.77 16.65 -3.11
CA LEU A 33 -25.29 15.73 -2.10
C LEU A 33 -26.09 16.44 -1.01
N THR A 34 -27.21 15.84 -0.64
CA THR A 34 -27.91 16.16 0.61
C THR A 34 -27.10 15.70 1.83
N GLU A 35 -27.40 16.25 3.01
CA GLU A 35 -26.66 15.91 4.24
C GLU A 35 -26.81 14.43 4.64
N THR A 36 -27.97 13.83 4.33
CA THR A 36 -28.23 12.39 4.53
C THR A 36 -27.39 11.54 3.57
N GLU A 37 -27.27 11.91 2.31
CA GLU A 37 -26.41 11.23 1.33
C GLU A 37 -24.93 11.40 1.67
N ARG A 38 -24.52 12.60 2.10
CA ARG A 38 -23.16 12.89 2.55
C ARG A 38 -22.78 12.05 3.76
N SER A 39 -23.67 11.96 4.76
CA SER A 39 -23.48 11.11 5.94
C SER A 39 -23.37 9.63 5.60
N SER A 40 -24.08 9.15 4.57
CA SER A 40 -24.01 7.77 4.10
C SER A 40 -22.68 7.44 3.38
N ILE A 41 -22.11 8.40 2.65
CA ILE A 41 -20.89 8.19 1.84
C ILE A 41 -19.61 8.44 2.63
N PHE A 42 -19.61 9.48 3.48
CA PHE A 42 -18.43 9.96 4.19
C PHE A 42 -18.47 9.65 5.70
N GLY A 43 -19.61 9.20 6.23
CA GLY A 43 -19.86 9.09 7.67
C GLY A 43 -20.39 10.40 8.26
N GLN A 44 -20.95 10.36 9.48
CA GLN A 44 -21.33 11.58 10.18
C GLN A 44 -20.08 12.41 10.48
N GLN A 45 -20.04 13.65 9.98
CA GLN A 45 -19.09 14.65 10.46
C GLN A 45 -19.38 14.88 11.94
N GLN A 46 -18.55 14.31 12.82
CA GLN A 46 -18.53 14.73 14.20
C GLN A 46 -18.21 16.23 14.19
N SER A 47 -19.19 17.05 14.57
CA SER A 47 -18.97 18.48 14.71
C SER A 47 -17.80 18.68 15.66
N ILE A 48 -16.80 19.46 15.25
CA ILE A 48 -15.60 19.79 16.03
C ILE A 48 -15.98 20.37 17.43
N ALA A 49 -17.22 20.83 17.60
CA ALA A 49 -17.80 21.34 18.84
C ALA A 49 -17.92 20.31 20.01
N GLN A 50 -17.62 19.02 19.83
CA GLN A 50 -17.80 18.01 20.89
C GLN A 50 -16.53 17.25 21.30
N ARG A 51 -15.34 17.58 20.78
CA ARG A 51 -14.09 16.93 21.26
C ARG A 51 -13.57 17.64 22.52
N ALA A 52 -13.64 16.94 23.65
CA ALA A 52 -12.82 17.25 24.81
C ALA A 52 -11.32 17.12 24.47
N PRO A 53 -10.40 17.86 25.12
CA PRO A 53 -9.05 18.08 24.62
C PRO A 53 -8.05 16.93 24.84
N SER A 54 -8.46 15.79 25.40
CA SER A 54 -7.53 14.94 26.15
C SER A 54 -6.94 13.71 25.46
N ASP A 55 -7.27 13.38 24.20
CA ASP A 55 -6.71 12.16 23.57
C ASP A 55 -6.15 12.44 22.17
N GLN A 56 -4.89 12.89 22.13
CA GLN A 56 -4.10 13.02 20.89
C GLN A 56 -3.09 11.88 20.68
N THR A 57 -3.23 10.75 21.37
CA THR A 57 -2.29 9.62 21.26
C THR A 57 -2.99 8.30 21.00
N ALA A 58 -3.71 8.20 19.89
CA ALA A 58 -4.04 6.91 19.27
C ALA A 58 -4.33 7.11 17.78
N ALA A 59 -3.57 6.39 16.95
CA ALA A 59 -3.57 6.35 15.50
C ALA A 59 -4.93 6.69 14.88
N THR A 60 -5.01 7.74 14.05
CA THR A 60 -6.20 8.17 13.30
C THR A 60 -6.72 7.08 12.34
N PRO A 61 -7.81 6.35 12.67
CA PRO A 61 -8.48 5.43 11.77
C PRO A 61 -9.71 6.10 11.11
N GLU A 62 -10.01 7.35 11.50
CA GLU A 62 -11.29 8.03 11.30
C GLU A 62 -11.29 9.02 10.13
N LEU A 63 -10.13 9.34 9.56
CA LEU A 63 -10.01 10.27 8.42
C LEU A 63 -10.17 9.60 7.05
N ILE A 64 -10.28 8.26 7.00
CA ILE A 64 -10.43 7.51 5.76
C ILE A 64 -11.94 7.38 5.45
N PRO A 65 -12.45 8.02 4.38
CA PRO A 65 -13.86 7.94 4.02
C PRO A 65 -14.37 6.51 3.85
N MET A 66 -15.64 6.29 4.20
CA MET A 66 -16.27 4.95 4.19
C MET A 66 -16.21 4.25 2.82
N PHE A 67 -16.30 4.99 1.72
CA PHE A 67 -16.20 4.40 0.38
C PHE A 67 -14.82 3.81 0.06
N ILE A 68 -13.74 4.28 0.72
CA ILE A 68 -12.38 3.74 0.62
C ILE A 68 -12.20 2.54 1.55
N ARG A 69 -12.79 2.58 2.77
CA ARG A 69 -12.77 1.43 3.68
C ARG A 69 -13.50 0.21 3.11
N THR A 70 -14.48 0.44 2.23
CA THR A 70 -15.34 -0.58 1.62
C THR A 70 -15.06 -0.81 0.13
N SER A 71 -13.97 -0.25 -0.41
CA SER A 71 -13.62 -0.42 -1.83
C SER A 71 -12.79 -1.69 -2.09
N SER A 72 -13.33 -2.47 -3.04
CA SER A 72 -12.78 -3.53 -3.92
C SER A 72 -12.28 -4.87 -3.35
N PRO A 73 -12.55 -5.99 -4.06
CA PRO A 73 -11.94 -7.30 -3.79
C PRO A 73 -10.42 -7.29 -3.93
N GLU A 74 -9.84 -6.40 -4.74
CA GLU A 74 -8.39 -6.27 -4.92
C GLU A 74 -7.66 -5.87 -3.63
N LEU A 75 -8.23 -4.96 -2.81
CA LEU A 75 -7.64 -4.65 -1.50
C LEU A 75 -7.75 -5.82 -0.52
N THR A 76 -8.79 -6.65 -0.65
CA THR A 76 -8.94 -7.86 0.17
C THR A 76 -7.90 -8.91 -0.23
N ASP A 77 -7.72 -9.14 -1.53
CA ASP A 77 -6.73 -10.08 -2.04
C ASP A 77 -5.30 -9.59 -1.81
N PHE A 78 -5.05 -8.29 -1.91
CA PHE A 78 -3.79 -7.68 -1.48
C PHE A 78 -3.53 -7.91 0.00
N LYS A 79 -4.52 -7.67 0.88
CA LYS A 79 -4.38 -7.94 2.32
C LYS A 79 -4.09 -9.41 2.61
N LYS A 80 -4.76 -10.34 1.91
CA LYS A 80 -4.49 -11.79 2.01
C LYS A 80 -3.07 -12.10 1.55
N TRP A 81 -2.64 -11.57 0.41
CA TRP A 81 -1.28 -11.76 -0.10
C TRP A 81 -0.23 -11.26 0.89
N ILE A 82 -0.40 -10.07 1.45
CA ILE A 82 0.49 -9.54 2.50
C ILE A 82 0.54 -10.48 3.72
N ALA A 83 -0.59 -11.01 4.16
CA ALA A 83 -0.63 -11.98 5.26
C ALA A 83 0.16 -13.26 4.93
N THR A 84 0.01 -13.78 3.71
CA THR A 84 0.77 -14.94 3.21
C THR A 84 2.27 -14.66 3.20
N ILE A 85 2.70 -13.50 2.68
CA ILE A 85 4.12 -13.12 2.66
C ILE A 85 4.70 -13.03 4.07
N ARG A 86 3.96 -12.47 5.03
CA ARG A 86 4.40 -12.42 6.44
C ARG A 86 4.55 -13.80 7.05
N ALA A 87 3.59 -14.70 6.80
CA ALA A 87 3.65 -16.07 7.30
C ALA A 87 4.85 -16.82 6.71
N GLN A 88 5.07 -16.71 5.39
CA GLN A 88 6.22 -17.31 4.71
C GLN A 88 7.55 -16.76 5.23
N LYS A 89 7.66 -15.44 5.43
CA LYS A 89 8.84 -14.81 6.02
C LYS A 89 9.12 -15.36 7.42
N SER A 90 8.11 -15.41 8.29
CA SER A 90 8.27 -15.96 9.64
C SER A 90 8.72 -17.41 9.63
N GLN A 91 8.21 -18.23 8.70
CA GLN A 91 8.63 -19.62 8.54
C GLN A 91 10.08 -19.73 8.07
N LEU A 92 10.51 -18.88 7.14
CA LEU A 92 11.90 -18.84 6.68
C LEU A 92 12.84 -18.41 7.81
N ASP A 93 12.49 -17.38 8.57
CA ASP A 93 13.29 -16.90 9.70
C ASP A 93 13.45 -18.01 10.77
N ALA A 94 12.39 -18.78 11.05
CA ALA A 94 12.47 -19.94 11.94
C ALA A 94 13.41 -21.03 11.40
N ARG A 95 13.36 -21.32 10.09
CA ARG A 95 14.27 -22.28 9.45
C ARG A 95 15.72 -21.82 9.52
N ILE A 96 16.00 -20.54 9.27
CA ILE A 96 17.33 -19.95 9.38
C ILE A 96 17.86 -20.08 10.82
N ASN A 97 17.02 -19.83 11.82
CA ASN A 97 17.41 -19.97 13.22
C ASN A 97 17.65 -21.42 13.65
N ALA A 98 16.98 -22.37 13.01
CA ALA A 98 17.17 -23.81 13.22
C ALA A 98 18.40 -24.38 12.47
N LEU A 99 19.03 -23.62 11.57
CA LEU A 99 20.21 -24.10 10.84
C LEU A 99 21.40 -24.35 11.79
N PRO A 100 22.23 -25.38 11.51
CA PRO A 100 23.49 -25.55 12.23
C PRO A 100 24.42 -24.33 12.00
N PRO A 101 25.36 -24.06 12.91
CA PRO A 101 26.23 -22.89 12.84
C PRO A 101 27.04 -22.82 11.53
N GLU A 102 27.50 -23.96 11.01
CA GLU A 102 28.20 -24.05 9.73
C GLU A 102 27.32 -23.59 8.56
N ALA A 103 26.06 -24.07 8.49
CA ALA A 103 25.13 -23.68 7.44
C ALA A 103 24.74 -22.20 7.52
N ARG A 104 24.62 -21.63 8.73
CA ARG A 104 24.38 -20.18 8.91
C ARG A 104 25.58 -19.36 8.43
N ASN A 105 26.79 -19.80 8.74
CA ASN A 105 28.00 -19.13 8.28
C ASN A 105 28.09 -19.15 6.73
N ALA A 106 27.85 -20.31 6.12
CA ALA A 106 27.82 -20.43 4.66
C ALA A 106 26.73 -19.52 4.03
N LEU A 107 25.54 -19.46 4.64
CA LEU A 107 24.47 -18.56 4.19
C LEU A 107 24.91 -17.09 4.23
N GLN A 108 25.53 -16.64 5.33
CA GLN A 108 26.04 -15.26 5.45
C GLN A 108 27.10 -14.95 4.40
N GLN A 109 28.00 -15.90 4.10
CA GLN A 109 28.99 -15.74 3.05
C GLN A 109 28.33 -15.56 1.68
N ILE A 110 27.33 -16.39 1.35
CA ILE A 110 26.56 -16.27 0.10
C ILE A 110 25.83 -14.93 0.02
N GLU A 111 25.19 -14.48 1.10
CA GLU A 111 24.52 -13.18 1.15
C GLU A 111 25.50 -12.03 0.87
N SER A 112 26.70 -12.10 1.45
CA SER A 112 27.76 -11.11 1.21
C SER A 112 28.25 -11.10 -0.24
N LEU A 113 28.37 -12.28 -0.87
CA LEU A 113 28.74 -12.42 -2.27
C LEU A 113 27.66 -11.83 -3.18
N ARG A 114 26.40 -12.15 -2.94
CA ARG A 114 25.25 -11.59 -3.69
C ARG A 114 25.14 -10.07 -3.50
N ALA A 115 25.49 -9.54 -2.33
CA ALA A 115 25.53 -8.10 -2.11
C ALA A 115 26.63 -7.44 -2.97
N LYS A 116 27.83 -8.03 -3.01
CA LYS A 116 28.94 -7.57 -3.86
C LYS A 116 28.60 -7.65 -5.35
N GLU A 117 27.98 -8.75 -5.78
CA GLU A 117 27.50 -8.93 -7.16
C GLU A 117 26.51 -7.83 -7.54
N ARG A 118 25.49 -7.58 -6.71
CA ARG A 118 24.53 -6.47 -6.94
C ARG A 118 25.24 -5.12 -6.99
N GLN A 119 26.20 -4.87 -6.11
CA GLN A 119 26.96 -3.63 -6.10
C GLN A 119 27.75 -3.45 -7.40
N ILE A 120 28.40 -4.50 -7.91
CA ILE A 120 29.08 -4.46 -9.20
C ILE A 120 28.09 -4.14 -10.31
N ILE A 121 26.99 -4.90 -10.42
CA ILE A 121 25.96 -4.69 -11.46
C ILE A 121 25.41 -3.27 -11.42
N GLN A 122 25.14 -2.72 -10.23
CA GLN A 122 24.65 -1.34 -10.05
C GLN A 122 25.67 -0.27 -10.44
N SER A 123 26.97 -0.56 -10.34
CA SER A 123 28.04 0.36 -10.74
C SER A 123 28.30 0.38 -12.24
N LEU A 124 27.79 -0.62 -12.98
CA LEU A 124 27.95 -0.72 -14.43
C LEU A 124 26.94 0.17 -15.16
N ASN A 125 27.25 0.46 -16.43
CA ASN A 125 26.28 1.06 -17.34
C ASN A 125 25.05 0.14 -17.49
N PRO A 126 23.80 0.67 -17.45
CA PRO A 126 22.58 -0.14 -17.57
C PRO A 126 22.54 -1.07 -18.79
N LEU A 127 23.14 -0.68 -19.92
CA LEU A 127 23.21 -1.51 -21.12
C LEU A 127 24.09 -2.76 -20.91
N VAL A 128 25.22 -2.60 -20.22
CA VAL A 128 26.13 -3.69 -19.89
C VAL A 128 25.55 -4.55 -18.77
N ALA A 129 24.93 -3.92 -17.76
CA ALA A 129 24.25 -4.62 -16.67
C ALA A 129 23.15 -5.56 -17.19
N ASN A 130 22.31 -5.10 -18.13
CA ASN A 130 21.24 -5.92 -18.71
C ASN A 130 21.75 -7.12 -19.52
N GLN A 131 22.94 -7.03 -20.13
CA GLN A 131 23.56 -8.17 -20.81
C GLN A 131 24.06 -9.23 -19.81
N LEU A 132 24.45 -8.82 -18.61
CA LEU A 132 24.99 -9.71 -17.59
C LEU A 132 23.91 -10.38 -16.73
N ILE A 133 22.75 -9.75 -16.54
CA ILE A 133 21.62 -10.29 -15.75
C ILE A 133 21.11 -11.65 -16.27
N GLY A 134 21.30 -11.96 -17.55
CA GLY A 134 20.93 -13.27 -18.12
C GLY A 134 22.00 -14.35 -18.03
N ILE A 135 23.20 -14.02 -17.56
CA ILE A 135 24.39 -14.89 -17.55
C ILE A 135 24.82 -15.23 -16.11
N LEU A 136 24.59 -14.32 -15.17
CA LEU A 136 24.91 -14.43 -13.73
C LEU A 136 23.67 -14.79 -12.89
#